data_AF-A0A078KS74-F1
#
_entry.id   AF-A0A078KS74-F1
#
_cell.length_a   1.000
_cell.length_b   1.000
_cell.length_c   1.000
_cell.angle_alpha   90.00
_cell.angle_beta   90.00
_cell.angle_gamma   90.00
#
_symmetry.space_group_name_H-M   'P 1'
#
loop_
_entity.id
_entity.type
_entity.pdbx_description
1 polymer ?
#
loop_
_entity_poly.entity_id
_entity_poly.type
_entity_poly.pdbx_seq_one_letter_code
_entity_poly.pdbx_strand_id
1 'polypeptide(L)'
;MALSPQFSSDFVIRAKAVSEAPDNYHIKNETLGMLMQMKALAASGDSMAQYRLAQIYPQNSELYLSWMNKAADQGFTNAMLALAFAHAEKGTASGIQQAARHVVKIFSSGDSFIKSEATGLMDRNNLLATEVAKQLNNSISVGKSPVSFFAQDTRTVDRETPDLLNSESPAL
;
A
#
# COMPACT_ATOMS: atom_id res chain seq x y z
N MET A 1 1.75 -14.89 24.70
CA MET A 1 2.51 -16.05 24.18
C MET A 1 2.58 -15.87 22.68
N ALA A 2 3.77 -15.88 22.07
CA ALA A 2 3.92 -15.66 20.63
C ALA A 2 3.55 -16.94 19.84
N LEU A 3 3.01 -16.78 18.63
CA LEU A 3 2.69 -17.88 17.73
C LEU A 3 3.97 -18.63 17.30
N SER A 4 4.03 -19.95 17.48
CA SER A 4 5.17 -20.74 16.99
C SER A 4 5.07 -20.98 15.47
N PRO A 5 6.21 -21.03 14.73
CA PRO A 5 6.19 -21.30 13.28
C PRO A 5 5.52 -22.63 12.92
N GLN A 6 5.71 -23.65 13.76
CA GLN A 6 5.10 -24.97 13.57
C GLN A 6 3.57 -24.88 13.68
N PHE A 7 3.05 -24.28 14.76
CA PHE A 7 1.62 -24.13 14.96
C PHE A 7 0.97 -23.31 13.84
N SER A 8 1.64 -22.23 13.41
CA SER A 8 1.22 -21.37 12.31
C SER A 8 1.03 -22.15 11.00
N SER A 9 1.99 -23.02 10.67
CA SER A 9 1.98 -23.83 9.46
C SER A 9 0.95 -24.94 9.53
N ASP A 10 0.88 -25.65 10.66
CA ASP A 10 -0.08 -26.73 10.91
C ASP A 10 -1.52 -26.25 10.82
N PHE A 11 -1.80 -25.02 11.28
CA PHE A 11 -3.13 -24.44 11.20
C PHE A 11 -3.62 -24.32 9.76
N VAL A 12 -2.80 -23.78 8.85
CA VAL A 12 -3.18 -23.57 7.45
C VAL A 12 -3.40 -24.91 6.74
N ILE A 13 -2.52 -25.89 6.99
CA ILE A 13 -2.63 -27.23 6.42
C ILE A 13 -3.94 -27.89 6.85
N ARG A 14 -4.26 -27.84 8.14
CA ARG A 14 -5.47 -28.46 8.69
C ARG A 14 -6.74 -27.72 8.29
N ALA A 15 -6.72 -26.39 8.25
CA ALA A 15 -7.83 -25.59 7.74
C ALA A 15 -8.14 -25.93 6.28
N LYS A 16 -7.10 -26.14 5.45
CA LYS A 16 -7.27 -26.62 4.08
C LYS A 16 -7.86 -28.03 4.04
N ALA A 17 -7.37 -28.94 4.87
CA ALA A 17 -7.90 -30.32 4.94
C ALA A 17 -9.39 -30.36 5.32
N VAL A 18 -9.87 -29.44 6.17
CA VAL A 18 -11.31 -29.30 6.47
C VAL A 18 -12.12 -28.92 5.23
N SER A 19 -11.58 -28.07 4.35
CA SER A 19 -12.26 -27.71 3.10
C SER A 19 -12.30 -28.84 2.08
N GLU A 20 -11.28 -29.71 2.08
CA GLU A 20 -11.15 -30.85 1.16
C GLU A 20 -11.99 -32.05 1.63
N ALA A 21 -12.11 -32.28 2.94
CA ALA A 21 -12.86 -33.38 3.54
C ALA A 21 -13.87 -32.86 4.58
N PRO A 22 -14.94 -32.16 4.16
CA PRO A 22 -15.88 -31.53 5.08
C PRO A 22 -16.60 -32.55 5.98
N ASP A 23 -16.78 -33.79 5.56
CA ASP A 23 -17.47 -34.80 6.39
C ASP A 23 -16.55 -35.47 7.42
N ASN A 24 -15.24 -35.21 7.38
CA ASN A 24 -14.30 -35.77 8.32
C ASN A 24 -14.37 -35.04 9.68
N TYR A 25 -15.15 -35.61 10.59
CA TYR A 25 -15.35 -35.10 11.95
C TYR A 25 -14.05 -34.96 12.75
N HIS A 26 -13.10 -35.88 12.58
CA HIS A 26 -11.85 -35.88 13.32
C HIS A 26 -11.00 -34.64 12.97
N ILE A 27 -10.82 -34.37 11.66
CA ILE A 27 -10.07 -33.20 11.18
C ILE A 27 -10.76 -31.91 11.63
N LYS A 28 -12.10 -31.84 11.56
CA LYS A 28 -12.88 -30.69 12.04
C LYS A 28 -12.63 -30.42 13.53
N ASN A 29 -12.71 -31.46 14.37
CA ASN A 29 -12.55 -31.30 15.81
C ASN A 29 -11.12 -30.87 16.18
N GLU A 30 -10.10 -31.46 15.56
CA GLU A 30 -8.70 -31.06 15.76
C GLU A 30 -8.44 -29.62 15.32
N THR A 31 -8.99 -29.22 14.16
CA THR A 31 -8.81 -27.88 13.61
C THR A 31 -9.56 -26.82 14.42
N LEU A 32 -10.68 -27.19 15.08
CA LEU A 32 -11.49 -26.26 15.87
C LEU A 32 -10.68 -25.64 17.01
N GLY A 33 -9.91 -26.44 17.76
CA GLY A 33 -9.05 -25.94 18.83
C GLY A 33 -8.00 -24.96 18.31
N MET A 34 -7.37 -25.30 17.17
CA MET A 34 -6.38 -24.44 16.53
C MET A 34 -7.00 -23.13 16.03
N LEU A 35 -8.21 -23.19 15.47
CA LEU A 35 -8.95 -22.00 15.02
C LEU A 35 -9.28 -21.07 16.19
N MET A 36 -9.71 -21.62 17.33
CA MET A 36 -9.99 -20.83 18.53
C MET A 36 -8.73 -20.12 19.03
N GLN A 37 -7.61 -20.83 19.10
CA GLN A 37 -6.33 -20.25 19.49
C GLN A 37 -5.84 -19.20 18.49
N MET A 38 -5.96 -19.47 17.17
CA MET A 38 -5.58 -18.51 16.13
C MET A 38 -6.42 -17.24 16.19
N LYS A 39 -7.74 -17.36 16.41
CA LYS A 39 -8.64 -16.21 16.63
C LYS A 39 -8.24 -15.41 17.86
N ALA A 40 -7.91 -16.07 18.98
CA ALA A 40 -7.48 -15.39 20.20
C ALA A 40 -6.18 -14.61 19.97
N LEU A 41 -5.20 -15.22 19.30
CA LEU A 41 -3.93 -14.56 18.98
C LEU A 41 -4.13 -13.38 18.01
N ALA A 42 -4.92 -13.58 16.94
CA ALA A 42 -5.23 -12.51 16.00
C ALA A 42 -5.97 -11.33 16.68
N ALA A 43 -6.90 -11.63 17.60
CA ALA A 43 -7.61 -10.63 18.40
C ALA A 43 -6.70 -9.90 19.38
N SER A 44 -5.66 -10.56 19.91
CA SER A 44 -4.64 -9.93 20.76
C SER A 44 -3.65 -9.05 20.01
N GLY A 45 -3.73 -9.01 18.68
CA GLY A 45 -2.89 -8.15 17.83
C GLY A 45 -1.73 -8.87 17.15
N ASP A 46 -1.56 -10.19 17.29
CA ASP A 46 -0.46 -10.90 16.61
C ASP A 46 -0.63 -10.83 15.08
N SER A 47 0.28 -10.12 14.40
CA SER A 47 0.19 -9.85 12.96
C SER A 47 0.36 -11.10 12.10
N MET A 48 1.17 -12.07 12.54
CA MET A 48 1.29 -13.37 11.89
C MET A 48 -0.01 -14.16 12.03
N ALA A 49 -0.63 -14.17 13.22
CA ALA A 49 -1.91 -14.83 13.44
C ALA A 49 -3.03 -14.19 12.61
N GLN A 50 -3.07 -12.85 12.52
CA GLN A 50 -4.01 -12.13 11.65
C GLN A 50 -3.83 -12.51 10.18
N TYR A 51 -2.59 -12.55 9.70
CA TYR A 51 -2.26 -13.00 8.34
C TYR A 51 -2.72 -14.44 8.08
N ARG A 52 -2.42 -15.37 8.98
CA ARG A 52 -2.81 -16.80 8.85
C ARG A 52 -4.31 -17.00 8.92
N LEU A 53 -4.98 -16.30 9.83
CA LEU A 53 -6.43 -16.34 9.95
C LEU A 53 -7.11 -15.76 8.70
N ALA A 54 -6.52 -14.75 8.07
CA ALA A 54 -7.05 -14.23 6.81
C ALA A 54 -7.06 -15.31 5.71
N GLN A 55 -6.02 -16.14 5.64
CA GLN A 55 -5.83 -17.16 4.59
C GLN A 55 -6.90 -18.26 4.57
N ILE A 56 -7.67 -18.45 5.64
CA ILE A 56 -8.77 -19.43 5.66
C ILE A 56 -10.08 -18.88 5.09
N TYR A 57 -10.16 -17.56 4.86
CA TYR A 57 -11.30 -16.93 4.22
C TYR A 57 -11.07 -16.82 2.70
N PRO A 58 -12.15 -16.83 1.88
CA PRO A 58 -12.02 -16.58 0.46
C PRO A 58 -11.27 -15.27 0.20
N GLN A 59 -10.34 -15.30 -0.75
CA GLN A 59 -9.60 -14.12 -1.19
C GLN A 59 -10.60 -13.01 -1.57
N ASN A 60 -10.28 -11.76 -1.22
CA ASN A 60 -11.16 -10.59 -1.41
C ASN A 60 -12.46 -10.54 -0.58
N SER A 61 -12.78 -11.55 0.24
CA SER A 61 -13.89 -11.43 1.20
C SER A 61 -13.63 -10.31 2.22
N GLU A 62 -14.71 -9.74 2.79
CA GLU A 62 -14.58 -8.70 3.82
C GLU A 62 -13.72 -9.17 5.00
N LEU A 63 -13.88 -10.43 5.43
CA LEU A 63 -13.09 -11.01 6.51
C LEU A 63 -11.61 -11.14 6.12
N TYR A 64 -11.31 -11.63 4.91
CA TYR A 64 -9.94 -11.68 4.39
C TYR A 64 -9.29 -10.29 4.41
N LEU A 65 -9.96 -9.30 3.82
CA LEU A 65 -9.44 -7.92 3.73
C LEU A 65 -9.29 -7.30 5.12
N SER A 66 -10.23 -7.53 6.04
CA SER A 66 -10.15 -6.98 7.39
C SER A 66 -8.93 -7.48 8.17
N TRP A 67 -8.66 -8.78 8.12
CA TRP A 67 -7.52 -9.38 8.83
C TRP A 67 -6.19 -9.07 8.15
N MET A 68 -6.14 -9.08 6.82
CA MET A 68 -4.95 -8.67 6.08
C MET A 68 -4.60 -7.21 6.34
N ASN A 69 -5.58 -6.30 6.35
CA ASN A 69 -5.33 -4.89 6.67
C ASN A 69 -4.79 -4.73 8.09
N LYS A 70 -5.37 -5.42 9.09
CA LYS A 70 -4.83 -5.39 10.47
C LYS A 70 -3.37 -5.85 10.53
N ALA A 71 -3.01 -6.90 9.80
CA ALA A 71 -1.62 -7.37 9.77
C ALA A 71 -0.71 -6.35 9.04
N ALA A 72 -1.16 -5.83 7.90
CA ALA A 72 -0.44 -4.85 7.11
C ALA A 72 -0.22 -3.52 7.85
N ASP A 73 -1.19 -3.06 8.63
CA ASP A 73 -1.09 -1.83 9.44
C ASP A 73 -0.01 -1.94 10.53
N GLN A 74 0.30 -3.17 10.96
CA GLN A 74 1.40 -3.46 11.88
C GLN A 74 2.76 -3.65 11.18
N GLY A 75 2.85 -3.38 9.88
CA GLY A 75 4.10 -3.53 9.12
C GLY A 75 4.34 -4.94 8.59
N PHE A 76 3.37 -5.85 8.66
CA PHE A 76 3.56 -7.22 8.18
C PHE A 76 3.58 -7.26 6.65
N THR A 77 4.78 -7.32 6.09
CA THR A 77 5.09 -7.21 4.66
C THR A 77 4.40 -8.29 3.82
N ASN A 78 4.31 -9.53 4.32
CA ASN A 78 3.56 -10.61 3.67
C ASN A 78 2.08 -10.25 3.46
N ALA A 79 1.44 -9.58 4.43
CA ALA A 79 0.05 -9.14 4.30
C ALA A 79 -0.08 -7.97 3.33
N MET A 80 0.86 -7.02 3.35
CA MET A 80 0.91 -5.94 2.36
C MET A 80 1.03 -6.47 0.93
N LEU A 81 1.89 -7.47 0.72
CA LEU A 81 2.09 -8.07 -0.60
C LEU A 81 0.82 -8.79 -1.05
N ALA A 82 0.19 -9.57 -0.17
CA ALA A 82 -1.07 -10.26 -0.47
C ALA A 82 -2.20 -9.28 -0.84
N LEU A 83 -2.32 -8.15 -0.13
CA LEU A 83 -3.26 -7.08 -0.48
C LEU A 83 -2.90 -6.44 -1.82
N ALA A 84 -1.61 -6.21 -2.10
CA ALA A 84 -1.18 -5.65 -3.38
C ALA A 84 -1.58 -6.56 -4.56
N PHE A 85 -1.38 -7.88 -4.45
CA PHE A 85 -1.88 -8.84 -5.43
C PHE A 85 -3.39 -8.76 -5.59
N ALA A 86 -4.14 -8.87 -4.48
CA ALA A 86 -5.60 -8.86 -4.50
C ALA A 86 -6.20 -7.58 -5.11
N HIS A 87 -5.56 -6.42 -4.89
CA HIS A 87 -5.98 -5.16 -5.48
C HIS A 87 -5.54 -4.99 -6.94
N ALA A 88 -4.36 -5.51 -7.32
CA ALA A 88 -3.85 -5.45 -8.68
C ALA A 88 -4.64 -6.37 -9.63
N GLU A 89 -5.05 -7.56 -9.16
CA GLU A 89 -5.88 -8.52 -9.91
C GLU A 89 -7.24 -7.93 -10.33
N LYS A 90 -7.78 -6.99 -9.56
CA LYS A 90 -9.03 -6.30 -9.93
C LYS A 90 -8.89 -5.45 -11.20
N GLY A 91 -7.67 -5.05 -11.58
CA GLY A 91 -7.39 -4.26 -12.79
C GLY A 91 -8.02 -2.86 -12.85
N THR A 92 -8.73 -2.43 -11.81
CA THR A 92 -9.35 -1.10 -11.74
C THR A 92 -8.31 -0.04 -11.37
N ALA A 93 -8.51 1.21 -11.80
CA ALA A 93 -7.62 2.31 -11.43
C ALA A 93 -7.48 2.46 -9.90
N SER A 94 -8.59 2.33 -9.16
CA SER A 94 -8.58 2.36 -7.69
C SER A 94 -7.82 1.17 -7.09
N GLY A 95 -7.97 -0.03 -7.67
CA GLY A 95 -7.23 -1.23 -7.27
C GLY A 95 -5.72 -1.06 -7.47
N ILE A 96 -5.30 -0.59 -8.66
CA ILE A 96 -3.89 -0.32 -8.94
C ILE A 96 -3.31 0.72 -7.98
N GLN A 97 -4.07 1.78 -7.67
CA GLN A 97 -3.64 2.79 -6.71
C GLN A 97 -3.46 2.22 -5.29
N GLN A 98 -4.39 1.38 -4.83
CA GLN A 98 -4.31 0.71 -3.52
C GLN A 98 -3.15 -0.28 -3.47
N ALA A 99 -2.96 -1.08 -4.52
CA ALA A 99 -1.83 -1.99 -4.64
C ALA A 99 -0.49 -1.24 -4.58
N ALA A 100 -0.37 -0.14 -5.31
CA ALA A 100 0.83 0.69 -5.31
C ALA A 100 1.15 1.23 -3.89
N ARG A 101 0.14 1.64 -3.11
CA ARG A 101 0.34 2.10 -1.72
C ARG A 101 0.98 1.02 -0.85
N HIS A 102 0.54 -0.23 -0.96
CA HIS A 102 1.15 -1.34 -0.23
C HIS A 102 2.57 -1.63 -0.69
N VAL A 103 2.81 -1.61 -2.01
CA VAL A 103 4.14 -1.82 -2.59
C VAL A 103 5.14 -0.74 -2.16
N VAL A 104 4.73 0.53 -2.11
CA VAL A 104 5.57 1.62 -1.60
C VAL A 104 5.97 1.40 -0.13
N LYS A 105 5.01 0.95 0.71
CA LYS A 105 5.30 0.59 2.10
C LYS A 105 6.27 -0.59 2.19
N ILE A 106 6.14 -1.59 1.32
CA ILE A 106 7.09 -2.72 1.22
C ILE A 106 8.51 -2.23 0.89
N PHE A 107 8.67 -1.34 -0.09
CA PHE A 107 10.01 -0.82 -0.44
C PHE A 107 10.64 0.01 0.68
N SER A 108 9.82 0.63 1.52
CA SER A 108 10.24 1.36 2.71
C SER A 108 10.59 0.44 3.90
N SER A 109 10.23 -0.85 3.84
CA SER A 109 10.54 -1.85 4.88
C SER A 109 11.99 -2.37 4.78
N GLY A 110 12.42 -3.18 5.75
CA GLY A 110 13.72 -3.88 5.70
C GLY A 110 13.67 -5.26 5.03
N ASP A 111 12.52 -5.69 4.50
CA ASP A 111 12.29 -7.06 4.05
C ASP A 111 12.71 -7.26 2.58
N SER A 112 13.96 -7.65 2.36
CA SER A 112 14.52 -7.86 1.02
C SER A 112 13.80 -8.95 0.23
N PHE A 113 13.30 -10.00 0.90
CA PHE A 113 12.58 -11.08 0.24
C PHE A 113 11.25 -10.56 -0.32
N ILE A 114 10.47 -9.85 0.48
CA ILE A 114 9.18 -9.31 0.04
C ILE A 114 9.36 -8.16 -0.96
N LYS A 115 10.47 -7.41 -0.91
CA LYS A 115 10.81 -6.45 -1.98
C LYS A 115 11.02 -7.14 -3.33
N SER A 116 11.75 -8.26 -3.35
CA SER A 116 11.94 -9.06 -4.58
C SER A 116 10.60 -9.50 -5.16
N GLU A 117 9.72 -10.05 -4.32
CA GLU A 117 8.39 -10.48 -4.74
C GLU A 117 7.52 -9.32 -5.25
N ALA A 118 7.59 -8.16 -4.59
CA ALA A 118 6.88 -6.95 -5.02
C ALA A 118 7.39 -6.43 -6.37
N THR A 119 8.70 -6.49 -6.63
CA THR A 119 9.29 -6.19 -7.95
C THR A 119 8.73 -7.14 -9.01
N GLY A 120 8.70 -8.45 -8.74
CA GLY A 120 8.12 -9.42 -9.68
C GLY A 120 6.62 -9.21 -9.94
N LEU A 121 5.87 -8.64 -9.00
CA LEU A 121 4.48 -8.20 -9.24
C LEU A 121 4.44 -6.98 -10.17
N MET A 122 5.33 -5.99 -9.97
CA MET A 122 5.41 -4.80 -10.84
C MET A 122 5.84 -5.13 -12.27
N ASP A 123 6.80 -6.05 -12.44
CA ASP A 123 7.29 -6.46 -13.77
C ASP A 123 6.17 -7.09 -14.61
N ARG A 124 5.23 -7.77 -13.95
CA ARG A 124 4.04 -8.37 -14.58
C ARG A 124 2.89 -7.39 -14.78
N ASN A 125 2.95 -6.20 -14.17
CA ASN A 125 1.89 -5.20 -14.20
C ASN A 125 2.47 -3.79 -14.39
N ASN A 126 2.64 -3.38 -15.64
CA ASN A 126 3.22 -2.08 -15.99
C ASN A 126 2.42 -0.87 -15.44
N LEU A 127 1.09 -1.00 -15.30
CA LEU A 127 0.26 0.05 -14.70
C LEU A 127 0.59 0.22 -13.21
N LEU A 128 0.76 -0.89 -12.50
CA LEU A 128 1.21 -0.88 -11.12
C LEU A 128 2.61 -0.29 -10.99
N ALA A 129 3.55 -0.70 -11.85
CA ALA A 129 4.90 -0.15 -11.84
C ALA A 129 4.91 1.38 -11.99
N THR A 130 4.12 1.89 -12.94
CA THR A 130 3.97 3.33 -13.20
C THR A 130 3.39 4.07 -12.00
N GLU A 131 2.34 3.52 -11.37
CA GLU A 131 1.69 4.15 -10.21
C GLU A 131 2.57 4.10 -8.95
N VAL A 132 3.35 3.03 -8.74
CA VAL A 132 4.36 2.96 -7.67
C VAL A 132 5.41 4.06 -7.84
N ALA A 133 5.98 4.21 -9.04
CA ALA A 133 6.97 5.25 -9.32
C ALA A 133 6.40 6.65 -9.07
N LYS A 134 5.15 6.89 -9.50
CA LYS A 134 4.44 8.15 -9.24
C LYS A 134 4.24 8.42 -7.74
N GLN A 135 3.84 7.41 -6.96
CA GLN A 135 3.65 7.58 -5.51
C GLN A 135 4.96 7.83 -4.76
N LEU A 136 6.07 7.19 -5.17
CA LEU A 136 7.41 7.47 -4.64
C LEU A 136 7.88 8.89 -4.98
N ASN A 137 7.64 9.36 -6.20
CA ASN A 137 8.03 10.72 -6.59
C ASN A 137 7.20 11.79 -5.87
N ASN A 138 5.90 11.54 -5.65
CA ASN A 138 5.04 12.45 -4.93
C ASN A 138 5.39 12.55 -3.43
N SER A 139 5.80 11.45 -2.77
CA SER A 139 6.23 11.50 -1.38
C SER A 139 7.53 12.30 -1.19
N ILE A 140 8.39 12.36 -2.21
CA ILE A 140 9.61 13.19 -2.24
C ILE A 140 9.27 14.67 -2.50
N SER A 141 8.29 14.96 -3.37
CA SER A 141 7.87 16.32 -3.74
C SER A 141 7.13 17.07 -2.61
N VAL A 142 6.39 16.35 -1.75
CA VAL A 142 5.70 16.97 -0.60
C VAL A 142 6.68 17.59 0.42
N GLY A 143 7.96 17.21 0.41
CA GLY A 143 9.03 17.84 1.19
C GLY A 143 9.65 19.10 0.56
N LYS A 144 9.25 19.48 -0.65
CA LYS A 144 9.65 20.73 -1.32
C LYS A 144 8.44 21.33 -2.02
N SER A 145 7.59 22.04 -1.29
CA SER A 145 6.60 22.91 -1.93
C SER A 145 7.33 24.06 -2.65
N PRO A 146 7.23 24.22 -3.99
CA PRO A 146 7.35 25.54 -4.55
C PRO A 146 5.99 26.21 -4.31
N VAL A 147 5.95 27.17 -3.40
CA VAL A 147 4.89 28.17 -3.42
C VAL A 147 5.02 28.89 -4.75
N SER A 148 4.22 28.49 -5.74
CA SER A 148 4.03 29.26 -6.97
C SER A 148 2.54 29.48 -7.14
N PHE A 149 2.07 30.51 -6.43
CA PHE A 149 0.75 31.09 -6.59
C PHE A 149 0.92 32.32 -7.49
N PHE A 150 0.66 32.16 -8.78
CA PHE A 150 0.53 33.25 -9.73
C PHE A 150 -0.73 34.06 -9.42
N ALA A 151 -0.60 35.37 -9.29
CA ALA A 151 -1.65 36.32 -9.65
C ALA A 151 -1.00 37.47 -10.42
N GLN A 152 -1.34 37.57 -11.72
CA GLN A 152 -1.06 38.72 -12.56
C GLN A 152 -1.84 39.91 -12.03
N ASP A 153 -1.17 41.05 -11.83
CA ASP A 153 -1.84 42.35 -11.81
C ASP A 153 -1.36 43.14 -13.02
N THR A 154 -2.16 43.08 -14.07
CA THR A 154 -2.16 44.04 -15.18
C THR A 154 -2.60 45.38 -14.63
N ARG A 155 -1.71 46.39 -14.60
CA ARG A 155 -2.10 47.81 -14.67
C ARG A 155 -0.94 48.63 -15.23
N THR A 156 -0.85 48.64 -16.55
CA THR A 156 -0.29 49.76 -17.31
C THR A 156 -1.18 50.97 -17.06
N VAL A 157 -0.73 51.91 -16.25
CA VAL A 157 -1.27 53.27 -16.23
C VAL A 157 -0.34 54.10 -17.10
N ASP A 158 -0.68 54.21 -18.37
CA ASP A 158 -0.15 55.25 -19.24
C ASP A 158 -0.62 56.60 -18.70
N ARG A 159 0.33 57.44 -18.26
CA ARG A 159 0.12 58.87 -18.04
C ARG A 159 1.02 59.66 -18.98
N GLU A 160 0.35 60.24 -19.98
CA GLU A 160 0.47 61.62 -20.46
C GLU A 160 1.84 62.15 -20.94
N THR A 161 1.93 62.20 -22.29
CA THR A 161 2.38 63.30 -23.18
C THR A 161 3.70 64.06 -22.93
N PRO A 162 4.53 64.23 -23.98
CA PRO A 162 5.82 64.92 -23.91
C PRO A 162 5.68 66.44 -24.15
N ASP A 163 6.32 67.24 -23.29
CA ASP A 163 6.56 68.66 -23.54
C ASP A 163 8.04 68.91 -23.86
N LEU A 164 8.25 69.72 -24.90
CA LEU A 164 9.51 70.00 -25.58
C LEU A 164 10.36 71.05 -24.84
N LEU A 165 11.64 71.08 -25.23
CA LEU A 165 12.63 72.19 -25.12
C LEU A 165 13.40 72.37 -23.81
N ASN A 166 14.70 72.03 -23.85
CA ASN A 166 15.84 72.95 -23.68
C ASN A 166 17.14 72.12 -23.61
N SER A 167 17.96 72.16 -24.67
CA SER A 167 19.19 72.98 -24.76
C SER A 167 20.23 72.66 -23.69
N GLU A 168 21.30 71.94 -24.06
CA GLU A 168 22.66 72.49 -24.14
C GLU A 168 23.70 71.41 -24.52
N SER A 169 24.63 71.82 -25.37
CA SER A 169 25.73 71.07 -25.97
C SER A 169 26.85 70.71 -24.96
N PRO A 170 27.69 69.70 -25.23
CA PRO A 170 28.92 69.48 -24.49
C PRO A 170 30.08 70.24 -25.17
N ALA A 171 30.87 71.00 -24.40
CA ALA A 171 32.16 71.48 -24.85
C ALA A 171 33.16 71.59 -23.68
N LEU A 172 34.34 70.99 -23.94
CA LEU A 172 35.62 70.97 -23.22
C LEU A 172 35.78 69.89 -22.13
#